data_AF-A0A0F9PSP6-F1
#
_entry.id   AF-A0A0F9PSP6-F1
#
_cell.length_a   1.000
_cell.length_b   1.000
_cell.length_c   1.000
_cell.angle_alpha   90.00
_cell.angle_beta   90.00
_cell.angle_gamma   90.00
#
_symmetry.space_group_name_H-M   'P 1'
#
loop_
_entity.id
_entity.type
_entity.pdbx_description
1 polymer ?
#
loop_
_entity_poly.entity_id
_entity_poly.type
_entity_poly.pdbx_seq_one_letter_code
_entity_poly.pdbx_strand_id
1 'polypeptide(L)'
;MTIVSNYDTDIISIGSHKIFDIVCDYGVSDKCRGQFKKEFRTIVRDRKMNNGKDICLYCSRSLKFNGRNNPNMRYNLDDNYFSVIDDEIKSYILGLIASDGSITSSTITIALHYKDVSILYRIRDILCTELKVGHKHCGLRFISLCSSKMVVDVCKHLNIHQGKKSYTVDMPSFSSDSLAWAFIRGYFDGDGHVSDPVKNKKRYPVCGITTSSESMLNKLDNIIDIAHSISDNKIEFSHNNAIDFLSKIYDSASIYMNRKRDLYLDWSCWVPSVSGSGTHGRDMLFRWNKSRHDAVAPSKYRASDSGYDLVVLDKIKQVGKIEFYDTGIKILPEFGWYFDLVPRSSLVKYGYMLANSIGIIDRTYTGSILVPLIKVDKSLPNISRGARIVQIIPRQIIHVQFEETDELSNTERGTGGFGSTSLK
;
A
#
# COMPACT_ATOMS: atom_id res chain seq x y z
N MET A 1 -8.67 65.54 26.26
CA MET A 1 -9.48 64.30 26.33
C MET A 1 -10.51 64.37 25.22
N THR A 2 -10.36 63.56 24.18
CA THR A 2 -11.37 63.45 23.13
C THR A 2 -11.57 61.95 22.90
N ILE A 3 -12.63 61.41 23.51
CA ILE A 3 -13.10 60.05 23.24
C ILE A 3 -13.87 60.14 21.93
N VAL A 4 -13.29 59.65 20.83
CA VAL A 4 -13.92 59.71 19.51
C VAL A 4 -14.74 58.44 19.31
N SER A 5 -16.06 58.58 19.41
CA SER A 5 -17.02 57.54 19.08
C SER A 5 -17.42 57.66 17.61
N ASN A 6 -17.44 56.52 16.92
CA ASN A 6 -17.94 56.28 15.56
C ASN A 6 -17.19 57.00 14.41
N TYR A 7 -16.42 56.24 13.64
CA TYR A 7 -16.04 56.60 12.27
C TYR A 7 -16.89 55.79 11.30
N ASP A 8 -17.68 56.51 10.50
CA ASP A 8 -18.18 56.08 9.21
C ASP A 8 -17.03 55.65 8.30
N THR A 9 -17.33 54.69 7.43
CA THR A 9 -16.35 53.93 6.64
C THR A 9 -15.78 54.66 5.41
N ASP A 10 -15.97 55.98 5.31
CA ASP A 10 -15.68 56.75 4.09
C ASP A 10 -14.52 57.76 4.22
N ILE A 11 -13.40 57.39 4.81
CA ILE A 11 -12.13 58.14 4.67
C ILE A 11 -10.96 57.19 4.43
N ILE A 12 -10.90 56.63 3.22
CA ILE A 12 -9.73 55.92 2.70
C ILE A 12 -8.67 56.96 2.30
N SER A 13 -8.00 57.57 3.28
CA SER A 13 -6.72 58.29 3.06
C SER A 13 -5.87 58.52 4.32
N ILE A 14 -6.29 58.03 5.49
CA ILE A 14 -5.53 58.23 6.73
C ILE A 14 -4.49 57.10 6.87
N GLY A 15 -3.21 57.44 6.67
CA GLY A 15 -2.08 56.51 6.53
C GLY A 15 -2.03 55.32 7.51
N SER A 16 -1.63 54.16 6.99
CA SER A 16 -1.66 52.83 7.62
C SER A 16 -0.95 52.68 8.96
N HIS A 17 -0.03 53.60 9.28
CA HIS A 17 0.81 53.56 10.49
C HIS A 17 0.36 54.52 11.60
N LYS A 18 -0.74 55.26 11.43
CA LYS A 18 -1.25 56.12 12.52
C LYS A 18 -1.79 55.26 13.67
N ILE A 19 -1.34 55.58 14.88
CA ILE A 19 -1.71 54.93 16.13
C ILE A 19 -2.85 55.72 16.77
N PHE A 20 -3.91 55.03 17.16
CA PHE A 20 -5.07 55.60 17.84
C PHE A 20 -5.24 54.99 19.23
N ASP A 21 -5.71 55.81 20.18
CA ASP A 21 -6.20 55.35 21.48
C ASP A 21 -7.62 54.79 21.32
N ILE A 22 -7.81 53.53 21.72
CA ILE A 22 -9.11 52.84 21.67
C ILE A 22 -9.42 52.19 23.02
N VAL A 23 -10.71 51.98 23.26
CA VAL A 23 -11.23 51.35 24.48
C VAL A 23 -11.60 49.90 24.16
N CYS A 24 -11.35 48.97 25.09
CA CYS A 24 -11.78 47.59 24.95
C CYS A 24 -13.27 47.46 25.31
N ASP A 25 -14.11 47.08 24.37
CA ASP A 25 -15.56 46.97 24.56
C ASP A 25 -15.99 45.71 25.34
N TYR A 26 -15.07 44.77 25.58
CA TYR A 26 -15.41 43.45 26.11
C TYR A 26 -15.25 43.32 27.62
N GLY A 27 -14.20 43.89 28.21
CA GLY A 27 -13.97 43.85 29.66
C GLY A 27 -13.85 42.45 30.32
N VAL A 28 -13.86 41.35 29.55
CA VAL A 28 -14.02 39.98 30.09
C VAL A 28 -12.79 39.37 30.77
N SER A 29 -11.66 40.07 30.78
CA SER A 29 -10.41 39.58 31.36
C SER A 29 -10.05 40.44 32.55
N ASP A 30 -9.65 39.84 33.67
CA ASP A 30 -9.13 40.57 34.85
C ASP A 30 -7.88 41.39 34.51
N LYS A 31 -7.23 41.08 33.38
CA LYS A 31 -6.08 41.83 32.82
C LYS A 31 -6.49 42.74 31.67
N CYS A 32 -7.77 43.07 31.51
CA CYS A 32 -8.24 43.96 30.45
C CYS A 32 -7.47 45.29 30.50
N ARG A 33 -6.99 45.76 29.35
CA ARG A 33 -6.24 47.03 29.30
C ARG A 33 -7.12 48.26 29.51
N GLY A 34 -8.44 48.14 29.38
CA GLY A 34 -9.35 49.28 29.36
C GLY A 34 -9.09 50.15 28.13
N GLN A 35 -8.08 51.02 28.19
CA GLN A 35 -7.59 51.84 27.09
C GLN A 35 -6.22 51.37 26.58
N PHE A 36 -6.05 51.33 25.26
CA PHE A 36 -4.79 50.92 24.65
C PHE A 36 -4.61 51.50 23.25
N LYS A 37 -3.35 51.57 22.81
CA LYS A 37 -2.96 52.13 21.51
C LYS A 37 -2.85 51.06 20.43
N LYS A 38 -3.32 51.36 19.22
CA LYS A 38 -3.25 50.44 18.09
C LYS A 38 -3.20 51.16 16.74
N GLU A 39 -2.52 50.57 15.77
CA GLU A 39 -2.48 51.08 14.39
C GLU A 39 -3.85 50.98 13.72
N PHE A 40 -4.23 51.99 12.94
CA PHE A 40 -5.50 52.08 12.23
C PHE A 40 -5.82 50.83 11.39
N ARG A 41 -4.86 50.34 10.61
CA ARG A 41 -5.01 49.10 9.81
C ARG A 41 -5.44 47.91 10.67
N THR A 42 -4.86 47.80 11.87
CA THR A 42 -5.14 46.70 12.77
C THR A 42 -6.48 46.89 13.49
N ILE A 43 -6.89 48.14 13.76
CA ILE A 43 -8.22 48.47 14.29
C ILE A 43 -9.30 48.05 13.28
N VAL A 44 -9.19 48.46 12.02
CA VAL A 44 -10.16 48.11 10.96
C VAL A 44 -10.28 46.59 10.81
N ARG A 45 -9.15 45.87 10.74
CA ARG A 45 -9.15 44.41 10.63
C ARG A 45 -9.83 43.75 11.83
N ASP A 46 -9.49 44.17 13.04
CA ASP A 46 -9.97 43.51 14.24
C ASP A 46 -11.44 43.85 14.52
N ARG A 47 -11.92 45.06 14.23
CA ARG A 47 -13.36 45.40 14.28
C ARG A 47 -14.17 44.55 13.30
N LYS A 48 -13.67 44.31 12.09
CA LYS A 48 -14.33 43.40 11.12
C LYS A 48 -14.48 41.97 11.65
N MET A 49 -13.52 41.50 12.46
CA MET A 49 -13.57 40.17 13.07
C MET A 49 -14.41 40.09 14.36
N ASN A 50 -14.79 41.24 14.93
CA ASN A 50 -15.42 41.34 16.25
C ASN A 50 -16.72 42.18 16.21
N ASN A 51 -17.48 42.11 15.10
CA ASN A 51 -18.75 42.83 14.91
C ASN A 51 -18.68 44.34 15.22
N GLY A 52 -17.65 45.01 14.71
CA GLY A 52 -17.46 46.45 14.88
C GLY A 52 -16.85 46.89 16.21
N LYS A 53 -16.61 45.95 17.14
CA LYS A 53 -16.11 46.24 18.49
C LYS A 53 -14.58 46.15 18.59
N ASP A 54 -14.01 46.94 19.49
CA ASP A 54 -12.60 46.96 19.82
C ASP A 54 -12.29 46.01 20.98
N ILE A 55 -11.24 45.21 20.82
CA ILE A 55 -10.83 44.22 21.82
C ILE A 55 -9.34 44.30 22.12
N CYS A 56 -9.00 44.33 23.41
CA CYS A 56 -7.61 44.28 23.85
C CYS A 56 -7.04 42.85 23.78
N LEU A 57 -5.72 42.72 23.76
CA LEU A 57 -5.05 41.42 23.67
C LEU A 57 -5.49 40.43 24.77
N TYR A 58 -5.69 40.90 26.00
CA TYR A 58 -6.05 40.03 27.13
C TYR A 58 -7.50 39.56 27.04
N CYS A 59 -8.45 40.47 26.74
CA CYS A 59 -9.84 40.08 26.48
C CYS A 59 -9.95 39.17 25.25
N SER A 60 -9.20 39.43 24.19
CA SER A 60 -9.15 38.55 23.02
C SER A 60 -8.63 37.16 23.37
N ARG A 61 -7.64 37.05 24.26
CA ARG A 61 -7.14 35.77 24.76
C ARG A 61 -8.15 35.06 25.67
N SER A 62 -8.89 35.81 26.50
CA SER A 62 -9.93 35.26 27.38
C SER A 62 -11.18 34.79 26.60
N LEU A 63 -11.53 35.46 25.49
CA LEU A 63 -12.64 35.05 24.61
C LEU A 63 -12.26 33.98 23.60
N LYS A 64 -10.97 33.81 23.30
CA LYS A 64 -10.49 32.67 22.53
C LYS A 64 -10.63 31.43 23.39
N PHE A 65 -11.76 30.74 23.24
CA PHE A 65 -11.83 29.34 23.58
C PHE A 65 -10.62 28.62 22.94
N ASN A 66 -9.83 27.94 23.77
CA ASN A 66 -8.72 27.13 23.29
C ASN A 66 -9.22 25.75 22.85
N GLY A 67 -8.63 25.19 21.80
CA GLY A 67 -8.98 23.86 21.30
C GLY A 67 -10.37 23.80 20.67
N ARG A 68 -11.05 22.64 20.81
CA ARG A 68 -12.32 22.33 20.14
C ARG A 68 -13.54 23.12 20.58
N ASN A 69 -13.45 23.79 21.72
CA ASN A 69 -14.51 24.67 22.20
C ASN A 69 -14.51 26.03 21.50
N ASN A 70 -13.60 26.25 20.54
CA ASN A 70 -13.57 27.46 19.72
C ASN A 70 -14.73 27.47 18.72
N PRO A 71 -15.68 28.42 18.80
CA PRO A 71 -16.74 28.55 17.80
C PRO A 71 -16.20 28.91 16.40
N ASN A 72 -14.91 29.29 16.30
CA ASN A 72 -14.19 29.48 15.03
C ASN A 72 -13.37 28.24 14.60
N MET A 73 -13.48 27.10 15.31
CA MET A 73 -12.87 25.84 14.90
C MET A 73 -13.47 25.44 13.54
N ARG A 74 -12.59 25.30 12.54
CA ARG A 74 -13.00 25.24 11.13
C ARG A 74 -13.34 23.84 10.62
N TYR A 75 -13.18 22.81 11.45
CA TYR A 75 -13.39 21.43 11.02
C TYR A 75 -13.70 20.49 12.19
N ASN A 76 -14.59 19.52 11.95
CA ASN A 76 -14.99 18.50 12.92
C ASN A 76 -14.13 17.23 12.78
N LEU A 77 -13.22 16.99 13.73
CA LEU A 77 -12.33 15.84 13.78
C LEU A 77 -12.74 14.94 14.96
N ASP A 78 -12.45 13.63 14.94
CA ASP A 78 -12.59 12.79 16.15
C ASP A 78 -11.28 12.80 16.96
N ASP A 79 -11.31 13.29 18.19
CA ASP A 79 -10.12 13.41 19.07
C ASP A 79 -9.67 12.05 19.57
N ASN A 80 -10.57 11.07 19.59
CA ASN A 80 -10.32 9.73 20.09
C ASN A 80 -9.95 8.76 18.97
N TYR A 81 -9.77 9.24 17.73
CA TYR A 81 -9.48 8.37 16.57
C TYR A 81 -8.29 7.43 16.81
N PHE A 82 -7.25 7.90 17.51
CA PHE A 82 -6.06 7.12 17.86
C PHE A 82 -6.08 6.54 19.27
N SER A 83 -7.19 6.61 20.03
CA SER A 83 -7.21 6.07 21.39
C SER A 83 -6.95 4.56 21.42
N VAL A 84 -7.42 3.85 20.39
CA VAL A 84 -7.19 2.42 20.16
C VAL A 84 -6.90 2.22 18.67
N ILE A 85 -5.94 1.35 18.36
CA ILE A 85 -5.60 0.95 16.99
C ILE A 85 -6.19 -0.45 16.76
N ASP A 86 -7.41 -0.49 16.24
CA ASP A 86 -8.25 -1.68 16.09
C ASP A 86 -8.63 -2.00 14.63
N ASP A 87 -8.24 -1.14 13.68
CA ASP A 87 -8.48 -1.35 12.26
C ASP A 87 -7.24 -1.08 11.39
N GLU A 88 -7.28 -1.62 10.17
CA GLU A 88 -6.21 -1.53 9.17
C GLU A 88 -5.84 -0.08 8.86
N ILE A 89 -6.82 0.81 8.74
CA ILE A 89 -6.64 2.20 8.31
C ILE A 89 -5.97 3.00 9.43
N LYS A 90 -6.42 2.87 10.67
CA LYS A 90 -5.76 3.49 11.85
C LYS A 90 -4.32 3.05 11.96
N SER A 91 -4.06 1.74 11.80
CA SER A 91 -2.72 1.18 11.88
C SER A 91 -1.82 1.71 10.76
N TYR A 92 -2.33 1.76 9.53
CA TYR A 92 -1.65 2.36 8.39
C TYR A 92 -1.31 3.84 8.60
N ILE A 93 -2.28 4.65 9.03
CA ILE A 93 -2.06 6.09 9.28
C ILE A 93 -1.04 6.28 10.40
N LEU A 94 -1.08 5.46 11.45
CA LEU A 94 -0.10 5.50 12.53
C LEU A 94 1.32 5.19 12.02
N GLY A 95 1.46 4.18 11.15
CA GLY A 95 2.73 3.86 10.48
C GLY A 95 3.26 5.02 9.63
N LEU A 96 2.38 5.68 8.87
CA LEU A 96 2.74 6.84 8.07
C LEU A 96 3.09 8.07 8.93
N ILE A 97 2.43 8.25 10.07
CA ILE A 97 2.82 9.25 11.07
C ILE A 97 4.17 8.89 11.68
N ALA A 98 4.48 7.61 11.87
CA ALA A 98 5.75 7.12 12.41
C ALA A 98 6.94 7.30 11.45
N SER A 99 6.72 7.39 10.14
CA SER A 99 7.75 7.68 9.12
C SER A 99 7.81 9.18 8.77
N ASP A 100 6.82 9.68 8.01
CA ASP A 100 6.79 11.06 7.46
C ASP A 100 5.99 12.07 8.31
N GLY A 101 5.49 11.66 9.47
CA GLY A 101 4.79 12.55 10.40
C GLY A 101 5.71 13.49 11.20
N SER A 102 5.22 14.70 11.47
CA SER A 102 5.80 15.66 12.42
C SER A 102 4.82 15.95 13.54
N ILE A 103 5.28 15.84 14.79
CA ILE A 103 4.43 15.94 15.99
C ILE A 103 4.91 17.11 16.84
N THR A 104 4.05 18.12 17.02
CA THR A 104 4.22 19.21 17.97
C THR A 104 3.34 18.97 19.21
N SER A 105 3.25 19.94 20.11
CA SER A 105 2.44 19.81 21.34
C SER A 105 0.93 19.70 21.14
N SER A 106 0.44 20.07 19.96
CA SER A 106 -1.00 20.09 19.68
C SER A 106 -1.33 19.74 18.23
N THR A 107 -0.34 19.42 17.41
CA THR A 107 -0.54 19.19 15.99
C THR A 107 0.27 18.00 15.50
N ILE A 108 -0.40 17.11 14.77
CA ILE A 108 0.24 16.08 13.94
C ILE A 108 0.17 16.56 12.51
N THR A 109 1.30 16.64 11.82
CA THR A 109 1.37 17.00 10.40
C THR A 109 1.94 15.85 9.59
N ILE A 110 1.22 15.42 8.56
CA ILE A 110 1.74 14.46 7.58
C ILE A 110 2.06 15.25 6.33
N ALA A 111 3.32 15.21 5.87
CA ALA A 111 3.76 15.93 4.70
C ALA A 111 4.41 14.98 3.69
N LEU A 112 3.82 14.88 2.49
CA LEU A 112 4.30 14.00 1.42
C LEU A 112 4.59 14.79 0.15
N HIS A 113 5.42 14.23 -0.73
CA HIS A 113 5.68 14.80 -2.04
C HIS A 113 4.41 14.80 -2.91
N TYR A 114 4.24 15.78 -3.81
CA TYR A 114 3.02 15.93 -4.61
C TYR A 114 2.67 14.69 -5.46
N LYS A 115 3.66 13.86 -5.80
CA LYS A 115 3.48 12.58 -6.52
C LYS A 115 2.64 11.58 -5.72
N ASP A 116 2.70 11.68 -4.39
CA ASP A 116 2.03 10.79 -3.45
C ASP A 116 0.86 11.54 -2.75
N VAL A 117 0.30 12.58 -3.37
CA VAL A 117 -0.78 13.39 -2.75
C VAL A 117 -2.11 12.65 -2.63
N SER A 118 -2.35 11.62 -3.45
CA SER A 118 -3.61 10.85 -3.43
C SER A 118 -3.86 10.20 -2.08
N ILE A 119 -2.81 9.69 -1.41
CA ILE A 119 -2.95 9.09 -0.09
C ILE A 119 -3.28 10.14 0.97
N LEU A 120 -2.76 11.38 0.87
CA LEU A 120 -3.14 12.47 1.78
C LEU A 120 -4.62 12.83 1.65
N TYR A 121 -5.16 12.88 0.43
CA TYR A 121 -6.58 13.12 0.21
C TYR A 121 -7.44 11.99 0.77
N ARG A 122 -7.01 10.74 0.60
CA ARG A 122 -7.71 9.59 1.17
C ARG A 122 -7.75 9.63 2.70
N ILE A 123 -6.62 9.91 3.33
CA ILE A 123 -6.53 10.06 4.79
C ILE A 123 -7.38 11.24 5.27
N ARG A 124 -7.36 12.37 4.56
CA ARG A 124 -8.23 13.52 4.82
C ARG A 124 -9.70 13.08 4.82
N ASP A 125 -10.15 12.37 3.81
CA ASP A 125 -11.56 11.98 3.65
C ASP A 125 -12.02 11.00 4.73
N ILE A 126 -11.11 10.16 5.22
CA ILE A 126 -11.34 9.24 6.34
C ILE A 126 -11.44 10.01 7.68
N LEU A 127 -10.53 10.96 7.92
CA LEU A 127 -10.42 11.64 9.21
C LEU A 127 -11.40 12.80 9.36
N CYS A 128 -11.45 13.68 8.36
CA CYS A 128 -12.27 14.87 8.31
C CYS A 128 -12.17 15.52 6.93
N THR A 129 -13.24 15.44 6.13
CA THR A 129 -13.30 15.98 4.76
C THR A 129 -13.07 17.49 4.66
N GLU A 130 -13.30 18.23 5.75
CA GLU A 130 -13.14 19.69 5.84
C GLU A 130 -11.66 20.12 6.01
N LEU A 131 -10.76 19.19 6.29
CA LEU A 131 -9.33 19.47 6.42
C LEU A 131 -8.75 19.96 5.09
N LYS A 132 -8.02 21.08 5.14
CA LYS A 132 -7.36 21.64 3.96
C LYS A 132 -6.04 20.92 3.72
N VAL A 133 -5.83 20.48 2.48
CA VAL A 133 -4.50 20.02 2.02
C VAL A 133 -3.67 21.25 1.66
N GLY A 134 -2.68 21.54 2.50
CA GLY A 134 -1.75 22.65 2.33
C GLY A 134 -0.67 22.38 1.29
N HIS A 135 0.07 23.43 0.92
CA HIS A 135 1.17 23.38 -0.04
C HIS A 135 2.41 24.02 0.57
N LYS A 136 3.58 23.39 0.41
CA LYS A 136 4.90 23.97 0.75
C LYS A 136 5.69 24.26 -0.53
N HIS A 137 6.62 25.21 -0.47
CA HIS A 137 7.45 25.61 -1.61
C HIS A 137 8.32 24.47 -2.21
N CYS A 138 8.64 23.45 -1.42
CA CYS A 138 9.45 22.29 -1.82
C CYS A 138 8.68 21.17 -2.55
N GLY A 139 7.50 21.46 -3.11
CA GLY A 139 6.68 20.43 -3.78
C GLY A 139 5.99 19.45 -2.82
N LEU A 140 6.07 19.69 -1.51
CA LEU A 140 5.34 18.93 -0.51
C LEU A 140 3.88 19.41 -0.39
N ARG A 141 3.02 18.45 -0.08
CA ARG A 141 1.62 18.62 0.29
C ARG A 141 1.47 18.12 1.72
N PHE A 142 0.60 18.72 2.50
CA PHE A 142 0.45 18.31 3.90
C PHE A 142 -0.97 18.47 4.40
N ILE A 143 -1.31 17.66 5.41
CA ILE A 143 -2.48 17.83 6.26
C ILE A 143 -2.01 18.01 7.70
N SER A 144 -2.72 18.83 8.47
CA SER A 144 -2.43 19.08 9.87
C SER A 144 -3.65 18.79 10.74
N LEU A 145 -3.48 17.86 11.67
CA LEU A 145 -4.48 17.44 12.65
C LEU A 145 -4.22 18.19 13.94
N CYS A 146 -5.08 19.16 14.27
CA CYS A 146 -4.94 19.97 15.48
C CYS A 146 -5.72 19.33 16.63
N SER A 147 -5.06 18.45 17.38
CA SER A 147 -5.61 17.77 18.54
C SER A 147 -4.50 17.39 19.52
N SER A 148 -4.55 17.95 20.73
CA SER A 148 -3.65 17.54 21.82
C SER A 148 -3.93 16.11 22.29
N LYS A 149 -5.18 15.63 22.21
CA LYS A 149 -5.55 14.26 22.59
C LYS A 149 -4.93 13.25 21.62
N MET A 150 -5.08 13.46 20.31
CA MET A 150 -4.47 12.60 19.29
C MET A 150 -2.94 12.61 19.38
N VAL A 151 -2.33 13.77 19.64
CA VAL A 151 -0.88 13.86 19.89
C VAL A 151 -0.47 12.95 21.05
N VAL A 152 -1.17 13.01 22.18
CA VAL A 152 -0.87 12.17 23.35
C VAL A 152 -1.02 10.68 23.01
N ASP A 153 -2.11 10.31 22.32
CA ASP A 153 -2.36 8.92 21.94
C ASP A 153 -1.29 8.38 20.98
N VAL A 154 -0.95 9.13 19.93
CA VAL A 154 0.11 8.75 18.97
C VAL A 154 1.46 8.66 19.66
N CYS A 155 1.81 9.63 20.51
CA CYS A 155 3.05 9.58 21.29
C CYS A 155 3.12 8.34 22.18
N LYS A 156 1.99 7.96 22.80
CA LYS A 156 1.89 6.75 23.62
C LYS A 156 2.10 5.48 22.79
N HIS A 157 1.41 5.34 21.64
CA HIS A 157 1.53 4.15 20.79
C HIS A 157 2.94 3.98 20.22
N LEU A 158 3.58 5.09 19.80
CA LEU A 158 4.92 5.08 19.21
C LEU A 158 6.05 5.14 20.24
N ASN A 159 5.72 5.21 21.54
CA ASN A 159 6.67 5.38 22.64
C ASN A 159 7.65 6.57 22.43
N ILE A 160 7.12 7.73 22.05
CA ILE A 160 7.91 8.95 21.77
C ILE A 160 7.48 10.15 22.60
N HIS A 161 8.41 11.08 22.79
CA HIS A 161 8.12 12.41 23.29
C HIS A 161 7.85 13.39 22.14
N GLN A 162 6.98 14.37 22.38
CA GLN A 162 6.68 15.43 21.42
C GLN A 162 7.97 16.14 20.99
N GLY A 163 8.15 16.39 19.69
CA GLY A 163 9.35 17.04 19.14
C GLY A 163 10.62 16.17 19.04
N LYS A 164 10.63 14.95 19.58
CA LYS A 164 11.73 13.97 19.42
C LYS A 164 11.18 12.65 18.90
N LYS A 165 11.22 12.47 17.58
CA LYS A 165 10.65 11.31 16.89
C LYS A 165 11.71 10.44 16.22
N SER A 166 12.54 11.01 15.35
CA SER A 166 13.35 10.26 14.38
C SER A 166 14.22 9.16 14.99
N TYR A 167 14.81 9.38 16.17
CA TYR A 167 15.72 8.41 16.82
C TYR A 167 15.05 7.53 17.89
N THR A 168 13.80 7.81 18.24
CA THR A 168 13.12 7.19 19.39
C THR A 168 11.81 6.50 19.02
N VAL A 169 11.36 6.63 17.77
CA VAL A 169 10.12 6.02 17.30
C VAL A 169 10.18 4.51 17.47
N ASP A 170 9.13 3.93 18.03
CA ASP A 170 9.07 2.51 18.33
C ASP A 170 7.83 1.88 17.69
N MET A 171 7.91 0.59 17.38
CA MET A 171 6.76 -0.13 16.83
C MET A 171 5.77 -0.45 17.97
N PRO A 172 4.48 -0.09 17.83
CA PRO A 172 3.45 -0.43 18.82
C PRO A 172 3.29 -1.95 18.97
N SER A 173 2.72 -2.38 20.09
CA SER A 173 2.17 -3.73 20.21
C SER A 173 0.79 -3.77 19.55
N PHE A 174 0.54 -4.79 18.72
CA PHE A 174 -0.72 -4.98 18.02
C PHE A 174 -1.44 -6.22 18.53
N SER A 175 -2.78 -6.21 18.46
CA SER A 175 -3.61 -7.36 18.83
C SER A 175 -3.61 -8.48 17.78
N SER A 176 -3.15 -8.20 16.55
CA SER A 176 -3.06 -9.17 15.47
C SER A 176 -1.95 -8.83 14.47
N ASP A 177 -1.45 -9.85 13.78
CA ASP A 177 -0.44 -9.71 12.72
C ASP A 177 -0.94 -8.81 11.59
N SER A 178 -2.23 -8.88 11.25
CA SER A 178 -2.80 -8.05 10.19
C SER A 178 -2.66 -6.56 10.48
N LEU A 179 -2.84 -6.14 11.74
CA LEU A 179 -2.64 -4.76 12.14
C LEU A 179 -1.15 -4.39 12.14
N ALA A 180 -0.27 -5.29 12.57
CA ALA A 180 1.18 -5.07 12.51
C ALA A 180 1.65 -4.85 11.05
N TRP A 181 1.18 -5.67 10.11
CA TRP A 181 1.49 -5.51 8.69
C TRP A 181 0.90 -4.23 8.08
N ALA A 182 -0.27 -3.78 8.54
CA ALA A 182 -0.84 -2.50 8.13
C ALA A 182 0.02 -1.31 8.61
N PHE A 183 0.57 -1.38 9.84
CA PHE A 183 1.53 -0.39 10.35
C PHE A 183 2.82 -0.39 9.54
N ILE A 184 3.41 -1.58 9.30
CA ILE A 184 4.61 -1.75 8.49
C ILE A 184 4.40 -1.16 7.10
N ARG A 185 3.24 -1.37 6.47
CA ARG A 185 2.89 -0.77 5.18
C ARG A 185 2.88 0.75 5.27
N GLY A 186 2.22 1.34 6.27
CA GLY A 186 2.18 2.79 6.44
C GLY A 186 3.57 3.39 6.63
N TYR A 187 4.41 2.72 7.44
CA TYR A 187 5.80 3.11 7.65
C TYR A 187 6.61 3.00 6.36
N PHE A 188 6.53 1.87 5.66
CA PHE A 188 7.17 1.61 4.37
C PHE A 188 6.73 2.61 3.30
N ASP A 189 5.46 3.01 3.27
CA ASP A 189 4.96 4.01 2.32
C ASP A 189 5.57 5.39 2.54
N GLY A 190 5.97 5.74 3.77
CA GLY A 190 6.82 6.91 4.02
C GLY A 190 8.30 6.64 3.74
N ASP A 191 8.98 5.94 4.65
CA ASP A 191 10.45 5.81 4.69
C ASP A 191 11.00 4.56 3.96
N GLY A 192 10.15 3.84 3.23
CA GLY A 192 10.57 2.73 2.39
C GLY A 192 10.91 3.13 0.96
N HIS A 193 11.48 2.20 0.20
CA HIS A 193 11.71 2.35 -1.24
C HIS A 193 11.49 1.02 -1.96
N VAL A 194 11.12 1.13 -3.24
CA VAL A 194 11.10 0.03 -4.22
C VAL A 194 11.97 0.49 -5.38
N SER A 195 12.90 -0.36 -5.84
CA SER A 195 13.71 -0.06 -7.01
C SER A 195 12.82 0.03 -8.25
N ASP A 196 13.14 0.94 -9.16
CA ASP A 196 12.42 1.04 -10.43
C ASP A 196 13.08 0.08 -11.45
N PRO A 197 12.32 -0.84 -12.08
CA PRO A 197 12.88 -1.83 -12.99
C PRO A 197 13.52 -1.22 -14.23
N VAL A 198 13.13 0.00 -14.62
CA VAL A 198 13.65 0.70 -15.80
C VAL A 198 14.74 1.69 -15.41
N LYS A 199 14.47 2.56 -14.42
CA LYS A 199 15.38 3.67 -14.10
C LYS A 199 16.65 3.23 -13.39
N ASN A 200 16.56 2.24 -12.50
CA ASN A 200 17.67 1.92 -11.60
C ASN A 200 18.66 0.92 -12.20
N LYS A 201 18.46 0.50 -13.47
CA LYS A 201 19.25 -0.54 -14.17
C LYS A 201 19.45 -1.83 -13.34
N LYS A 202 18.53 -2.09 -12.40
CA LYS A 202 18.56 -3.31 -11.58
C LYS A 202 18.04 -4.47 -12.43
N ARG A 203 18.67 -5.63 -12.31
CA ARG A 203 18.23 -6.87 -12.99
C ARG A 203 17.26 -7.71 -12.16
N TYR A 204 16.95 -7.26 -10.95
CA TYR A 204 16.11 -7.93 -9.97
C TYR A 204 15.45 -6.91 -9.05
N PRO A 205 14.28 -7.23 -8.46
CA PRO A 205 13.59 -6.37 -7.52
C PRO A 205 14.41 -6.16 -6.24
N VAL A 206 14.41 -4.93 -5.75
CA VAL A 206 15.00 -4.55 -4.46
C VAL A 206 14.04 -3.59 -3.78
N CYS A 207 13.73 -3.82 -2.51
CA CYS A 207 12.98 -2.88 -1.69
C CYS A 207 13.54 -2.86 -0.27
N GLY A 208 13.25 -1.82 0.49
CA GLY A 208 13.69 -1.77 1.87
C GLY A 208 13.08 -0.64 2.68
N ILE A 209 13.21 -0.76 4.00
CA ILE A 209 12.77 0.23 4.99
C ILE A 209 14.02 0.90 5.56
N THR A 210 14.01 2.23 5.65
CA THR A 210 15.03 2.97 6.40
C THR A 210 14.42 3.50 7.70
N THR A 211 15.11 3.31 8.82
CA THR A 211 14.70 3.83 10.13
C THR A 211 15.91 4.30 10.90
N SER A 212 15.89 5.52 11.43
CA SER A 212 16.92 6.03 12.34
C SER A 212 16.74 5.58 13.79
N SER A 213 15.70 4.80 14.09
CA SER A 213 15.47 4.21 15.40
C SER A 213 15.89 2.74 15.40
N GLU A 214 16.85 2.41 16.27
CA GLU A 214 17.34 1.05 16.51
C GLU A 214 16.23 0.15 17.07
N SER A 215 15.37 0.68 17.96
CA SER A 215 14.24 -0.08 18.51
C SER A 215 13.26 -0.51 17.42
N MET A 216 12.95 0.42 16.51
CA MET A 216 12.10 0.13 15.36
C MET A 216 12.74 -0.92 14.45
N LEU A 217 14.04 -0.77 14.16
CA LEU A 217 14.80 -1.70 13.31
C LEU A 217 14.73 -3.14 13.86
N ASN A 218 15.05 -3.31 15.14
CA ASN A 218 15.03 -4.61 15.82
C ASN A 218 13.63 -5.23 15.84
N LYS A 219 12.56 -4.44 16.02
CA LYS A 219 11.20 -4.97 15.99
C LYS A 219 10.76 -5.39 14.59
N LEU A 220 11.14 -4.62 13.57
CA LEU A 220 10.88 -4.98 12.17
C LEU A 220 11.59 -6.29 11.79
N ASP A 221 12.86 -6.45 12.15
CA ASP A 221 13.63 -7.69 11.93
C ASP A 221 12.93 -8.91 12.55
N ASN A 222 12.50 -8.79 13.82
CA ASN A 222 11.83 -9.88 14.53
C ASN A 222 10.44 -10.25 13.97
N ILE A 223 9.69 -9.28 13.42
CA ILE A 223 8.32 -9.51 12.92
C ILE A 223 8.33 -10.01 11.47
N ILE A 224 9.29 -9.56 10.67
CA ILE A 224 9.35 -9.89 9.25
C ILE A 224 10.05 -11.23 9.06
N ASP A 225 9.26 -12.31 9.03
CA ASP A 225 9.71 -13.67 8.71
C ASP A 225 9.95 -13.86 7.19
N ILE A 226 10.78 -12.98 6.61
CA ILE A 226 11.22 -13.03 5.21
C ILE A 226 12.71 -12.72 5.21
N ALA A 227 13.51 -13.59 4.59
CA ALA A 227 14.96 -13.44 4.55
C ALA A 227 15.37 -12.08 3.94
N HIS A 228 16.19 -11.33 4.68
CA HIS A 228 16.59 -9.97 4.34
C HIS A 228 18.00 -9.67 4.84
N SER A 229 18.56 -8.55 4.40
CA SER A 229 19.85 -8.03 4.89
C SER A 229 19.64 -6.75 5.68
N ILE A 230 20.39 -6.62 6.77
CA ILE A 230 20.44 -5.39 7.57
C ILE A 230 21.80 -4.72 7.33
N SER A 231 21.77 -3.44 6.96
CA SER A 231 22.97 -2.59 6.85
C SER A 231 22.67 -1.20 7.39
N ASP A 232 23.53 -0.72 8.30
CA ASP A 232 23.36 0.53 9.04
C ASP A 232 21.95 0.63 9.66
N ASN A 233 21.11 1.49 9.08
CA ASN A 233 19.78 1.87 9.52
C ASN A 233 18.70 1.36 8.55
N LYS A 234 18.99 0.28 7.81
CA LYS A 234 18.16 -0.19 6.69
C LYS A 234 17.96 -1.70 6.71
N ILE A 235 16.71 -2.11 6.51
CA ILE A 235 16.32 -3.47 6.14
C ILE A 235 16.14 -3.49 4.63
N GLU A 236 16.83 -4.39 3.93
CA GLU A 236 16.74 -4.56 2.48
C GLU A 236 16.36 -5.99 2.09
N PHE A 237 15.38 -6.10 1.20
CA PHE A 237 14.95 -7.31 0.54
C PHE A 237 15.37 -7.27 -0.92
N SER A 238 15.78 -8.42 -1.46
CA SER A 238 16.17 -8.53 -2.87
C SER A 238 15.58 -9.79 -3.51
N HIS A 239 15.51 -9.81 -4.84
CA HIS A 239 15.02 -10.95 -5.61
C HIS A 239 13.60 -11.37 -5.14
N ASN A 240 13.35 -12.66 -4.99
CA ASN A 240 12.03 -13.17 -4.59
C ASN A 240 11.59 -12.65 -3.22
N ASN A 241 12.52 -12.41 -2.29
CA ASN A 241 12.20 -11.90 -0.97
C ASN A 241 11.63 -10.47 -1.04
N ALA A 242 12.06 -9.66 -2.02
CA ALA A 242 11.48 -8.35 -2.26
C ALA A 242 10.02 -8.45 -2.73
N ILE A 243 9.74 -9.36 -3.66
CA ILE A 243 8.37 -9.62 -4.15
C ILE A 243 7.48 -10.15 -3.01
N ASP A 244 7.98 -11.12 -2.25
CA ASP A 244 7.24 -11.72 -1.15
C ASP A 244 6.93 -10.68 -0.06
N PHE A 245 7.89 -9.82 0.29
CA PHE A 245 7.65 -8.71 1.23
C PHE A 245 6.61 -7.71 0.69
N LEU A 246 6.75 -7.27 -0.56
CA LEU A 246 5.83 -6.31 -1.17
C LEU A 246 4.41 -6.88 -1.29
N SER A 247 4.27 -8.18 -1.58
CA SER A 247 2.97 -8.86 -1.62
C SER A 247 2.28 -8.86 -0.25
N LYS A 248 3.04 -9.09 0.84
CA LYS A 248 2.52 -9.08 2.22
C LYS A 248 1.93 -7.73 2.59
N ILE A 249 2.55 -6.64 2.14
CA ILE A 249 2.05 -5.31 2.44
C ILE A 249 0.94 -4.88 1.47
N TYR A 250 0.96 -5.24 0.18
CA TYR A 250 0.05 -4.65 -0.82
C TYR A 250 -1.12 -5.53 -1.31
N ASP A 251 -1.03 -6.86 -1.35
CA ASP A 251 -2.03 -7.68 -2.08
C ASP A 251 -3.44 -7.63 -1.48
N SER A 252 -3.54 -7.59 -0.15
CA SER A 252 -4.81 -7.51 0.58
C SER A 252 -5.11 -6.12 1.12
N ALA A 253 -4.30 -5.11 0.76
CA ALA A 253 -4.37 -3.78 1.35
C ALA A 253 -5.58 -2.99 0.85
N SER A 254 -6.37 -2.44 1.78
CA SER A 254 -7.43 -1.49 1.42
C SER A 254 -6.85 -0.09 1.14
N ILE A 255 -5.73 0.27 1.76
CA ILE A 255 -5.09 1.60 1.71
C ILE A 255 -3.57 1.48 1.49
N TYR A 256 -3.04 2.25 0.54
CA TYR A 256 -1.63 2.21 0.13
C TYR A 256 -1.23 3.42 -0.72
N MET A 257 0.08 3.63 -0.88
CA MET A 257 0.66 4.61 -1.80
C MET A 257 0.84 4.01 -3.21
N ASN A 258 0.08 4.51 -4.19
CA ASN A 258 0.06 3.99 -5.56
C ASN A 258 1.46 3.85 -6.17
N ARG A 259 2.30 4.89 -6.08
CA ARG A 259 3.62 4.89 -6.71
C ARG A 259 4.50 3.69 -6.32
N LYS A 260 4.46 3.25 -5.05
CA LYS A 260 5.25 2.11 -4.58
C LYS A 260 4.57 0.78 -4.92
N ARG A 261 3.24 0.71 -4.84
CA ARG A 261 2.46 -0.45 -5.28
C ARG A 261 2.62 -0.71 -6.78
N ASP A 262 2.61 0.33 -7.61
CA ASP A 262 2.74 0.20 -9.06
C ASP A 262 4.12 -0.38 -9.44
N LEU A 263 5.18 0.04 -8.73
CA LEU A 263 6.52 -0.56 -8.89
C LEU A 263 6.55 -2.03 -8.48
N TYR A 264 5.82 -2.42 -7.43
CA TYR A 264 5.66 -3.82 -7.04
C TYR A 264 4.97 -4.64 -8.15
N LEU A 265 3.90 -4.12 -8.74
CA LEU A 265 3.19 -4.78 -9.84
C LEU A 265 4.08 -4.89 -11.08
N ASP A 266 4.80 -3.83 -11.42
CA ASP A 266 5.74 -3.81 -12.53
C ASP A 266 6.81 -4.90 -12.36
N TRP A 267 7.37 -5.06 -11.15
CA TRP A 267 8.31 -6.15 -10.86
C TRP A 267 7.67 -7.54 -10.90
N SER A 268 6.43 -7.68 -10.42
CA SER A 268 5.71 -8.96 -10.41
C SER A 268 5.40 -9.49 -11.81
N CYS A 269 5.29 -8.59 -12.79
CA CYS A 269 5.07 -8.93 -14.20
C CYS A 269 6.34 -8.78 -15.07
N TRP A 270 7.49 -8.47 -14.47
CA TRP A 270 8.69 -8.14 -15.23
C TRP A 270 9.29 -9.37 -15.91
N VAL A 271 9.42 -9.31 -17.24
CA VAL A 271 10.11 -10.33 -18.05
C VAL A 271 11.25 -9.65 -18.81
N PRO A 272 12.53 -9.88 -18.45
CA PRO A 272 13.64 -9.25 -19.16
C PRO A 272 13.55 -9.57 -20.65
N SER A 273 13.72 -8.55 -21.51
CA SER A 273 13.72 -8.59 -22.99
C SER A 273 12.38 -8.81 -23.72
N VAL A 274 11.25 -9.00 -23.03
CA VAL A 274 9.92 -9.09 -23.67
C VAL A 274 8.99 -7.94 -23.26
N SER A 275 9.18 -7.37 -22.07
CA SER A 275 8.48 -6.15 -21.67
C SER A 275 9.09 -4.92 -22.34
N GLY A 276 8.70 -4.69 -23.60
CA GLY A 276 8.72 -3.34 -24.18
C GLY A 276 7.93 -2.39 -23.28
N SER A 277 8.20 -1.09 -23.40
CA SER A 277 7.70 0.02 -22.58
C SER A 277 6.17 0.12 -22.34
N GLY A 278 5.34 -0.80 -22.84
CA GLY A 278 3.88 -0.76 -22.83
C GLY A 278 3.13 -1.77 -21.93
N THR A 279 3.80 -2.54 -21.06
CA THR A 279 3.13 -3.41 -20.08
C THR A 279 3.02 -2.82 -18.68
N HIS A 280 3.63 -1.65 -18.42
CA HIS A 280 3.58 -0.97 -17.12
C HIS A 280 2.13 -0.71 -16.69
N GLY A 281 1.78 -1.15 -15.48
CA GLY A 281 0.49 -0.86 -14.85
C GLY A 281 -0.76 -1.61 -15.35
N ARG A 282 -0.64 -2.70 -16.12
CA ARG A 282 -1.79 -3.59 -16.36
C ARG A 282 -1.79 -4.76 -15.36
N ASP A 283 -2.76 -4.77 -14.44
CA ASP A 283 -3.03 -5.93 -13.58
C ASP A 283 -3.30 -7.16 -14.48
N MET A 284 -2.37 -8.10 -14.49
CA MET A 284 -2.51 -9.36 -15.22
C MET A 284 -3.45 -10.30 -14.45
N LEU A 285 -4.74 -10.19 -14.73
CA LEU A 285 -5.79 -10.97 -14.09
C LEU A 285 -6.23 -12.12 -15.00
N PHE A 286 -6.31 -13.34 -14.46
CA PHE A 286 -7.13 -14.40 -15.06
C PHE A 286 -8.39 -14.58 -14.23
N ARG A 287 -9.54 -14.78 -14.88
CA ARG A 287 -10.79 -15.03 -14.17
C ARG A 287 -10.89 -16.51 -13.84
N TRP A 288 -11.55 -16.85 -12.75
CA TRP A 288 -11.85 -18.24 -12.40
C TRP A 288 -13.21 -18.33 -11.74
N ASN A 289 -13.84 -19.49 -11.82
CA ASN A 289 -15.04 -19.79 -11.03
C ASN A 289 -15.07 -21.28 -10.64
N LYS A 290 -16.00 -21.59 -9.73
CA LYS A 290 -16.22 -22.97 -9.29
C LYS A 290 -17.26 -23.65 -10.17
N SER A 291 -16.95 -24.84 -10.67
CA SER A 291 -17.93 -25.75 -11.25
C SER A 291 -18.65 -26.58 -10.18
N ARG A 292 -18.07 -26.67 -8.96
CA ARG A 292 -18.64 -27.36 -7.80
C ARG A 292 -18.52 -26.53 -6.53
N HIS A 293 -19.51 -26.61 -5.63
CA HIS A 293 -19.56 -25.81 -4.40
C HIS A 293 -18.37 -26.06 -3.46
N ASP A 294 -17.86 -27.29 -3.44
CA ASP A 294 -16.76 -27.80 -2.62
C ASP A 294 -15.36 -27.55 -3.22
N ALA A 295 -15.27 -26.91 -4.39
CA ALA A 295 -14.00 -26.56 -5.02
C ALA A 295 -13.24 -25.48 -4.23
N VAL A 296 -11.91 -25.52 -4.28
CA VAL A 296 -11.03 -24.58 -3.59
C VAL A 296 -10.38 -23.66 -4.62
N ALA A 297 -10.38 -22.35 -4.34
CA ALA A 297 -9.78 -21.35 -5.21
C ALA A 297 -8.32 -21.71 -5.57
N PRO A 298 -7.88 -21.47 -6.82
CA PRO A 298 -6.46 -21.50 -7.15
C PRO A 298 -5.67 -20.58 -6.21
N SER A 299 -4.53 -21.05 -5.72
CA SER A 299 -3.75 -20.30 -4.73
C SER A 299 -2.26 -20.52 -4.94
N LYS A 300 -1.45 -19.55 -4.52
CA LYS A 300 0.01 -19.70 -4.39
C LYS A 300 0.38 -19.67 -2.92
N TYR A 301 1.48 -20.32 -2.55
CA TYR A 301 1.99 -20.22 -1.19
C TYR A 301 2.82 -18.95 -1.01
N ARG A 302 3.65 -18.63 -2.01
CA ARG A 302 4.44 -17.40 -2.09
C ARG A 302 4.08 -16.64 -3.36
N ALA A 303 4.13 -15.31 -3.31
CA ALA A 303 3.87 -14.48 -4.49
C ALA A 303 4.86 -14.77 -5.63
N SER A 304 6.10 -15.12 -5.26
CA SER A 304 7.16 -15.52 -6.19
C SER A 304 7.02 -16.94 -6.79
N ASP A 305 6.06 -17.77 -6.35
CA ASP A 305 5.83 -19.09 -6.94
C ASP A 305 5.35 -18.96 -8.39
N SER A 306 5.83 -19.81 -9.29
CA SER A 306 5.47 -19.73 -10.72
C SER A 306 4.01 -20.10 -11.00
N GLY A 307 3.51 -21.18 -10.39
CA GLY A 307 2.19 -21.75 -10.67
C GLY A 307 1.20 -21.64 -9.52
N TYR A 308 -0.09 -21.65 -9.84
CA TYR A 308 -1.18 -21.66 -8.85
C TYR A 308 -1.58 -23.11 -8.58
N ASP A 309 -1.46 -23.53 -7.32
CA ASP A 309 -1.87 -24.85 -6.86
C ASP A 309 -3.38 -25.05 -7.09
N LEU A 310 -3.73 -26.21 -7.63
CA LEU A 310 -5.11 -26.68 -7.70
C LEU A 310 -5.34 -27.81 -6.71
N VAL A 311 -6.50 -27.78 -6.04
CA VAL A 311 -6.97 -28.85 -5.18
C VAL A 311 -7.68 -29.90 -6.02
N VAL A 312 -7.25 -31.15 -5.89
CA VAL A 312 -7.89 -32.29 -6.53
C VAL A 312 -9.01 -32.81 -5.62
N LEU A 313 -10.21 -33.00 -6.19
CA LEU A 313 -11.39 -33.47 -5.48
C LEU A 313 -11.53 -34.99 -5.67
N ASP A 314 -12.46 -35.40 -6.53
CA ASP A 314 -12.84 -36.80 -6.72
C ASP A 314 -12.30 -37.34 -8.04
N LYS A 315 -12.00 -38.65 -8.05
CA LYS A 315 -11.84 -39.41 -9.28
C LYS A 315 -13.21 -39.53 -9.95
N ILE A 316 -13.36 -38.93 -11.13
CA ILE A 316 -14.64 -38.89 -11.85
C ILE A 316 -14.77 -39.98 -12.91
N LYS A 317 -13.66 -40.49 -13.43
CA LYS A 317 -13.64 -41.61 -14.40
C LYS A 317 -12.27 -42.26 -14.48
N GLN A 318 -12.21 -43.43 -15.10
CA GLN A 318 -10.97 -44.12 -15.46
C GLN A 318 -11.06 -44.62 -16.90
N VAL A 319 -9.99 -44.43 -17.67
CA VAL A 319 -9.86 -44.96 -19.04
C VAL A 319 -8.54 -45.72 -19.11
N GLY A 320 -8.62 -47.04 -19.29
CA GLY A 320 -7.45 -47.91 -19.18
C GLY A 320 -6.77 -47.77 -17.81
N LYS A 321 -5.48 -47.39 -17.81
CA LYS A 321 -4.68 -47.15 -16.59
C LYS A 321 -4.73 -45.70 -16.10
N ILE A 322 -5.46 -44.81 -16.78
CA ILE A 322 -5.48 -43.37 -16.50
C ILE A 322 -6.72 -43.04 -15.67
N GLU A 323 -6.50 -42.42 -14.53
CA GLU A 323 -7.52 -41.93 -13.63
C GLU A 323 -7.71 -40.42 -13.84
N PHE A 324 -8.95 -39.99 -14.04
CA PHE A 324 -9.27 -38.57 -14.19
C PHE A 324 -9.87 -38.05 -12.90
N TYR A 325 -9.21 -37.07 -12.30
CA TYR A 325 -9.71 -36.36 -11.14
C TYR A 325 -10.24 -34.98 -11.53
N ASP A 326 -11.30 -34.52 -10.88
CA ASP A 326 -11.83 -33.18 -11.07
C ASP A 326 -11.28 -32.22 -10.00
N THR A 327 -10.98 -30.99 -10.39
CA THR A 327 -10.59 -29.91 -9.46
C THR A 327 -11.78 -29.07 -9.00
N GLY A 328 -12.88 -29.13 -9.75
CA GLY A 328 -14.03 -28.26 -9.55
C GLY A 328 -13.78 -26.80 -9.95
N ILE A 329 -12.68 -26.50 -10.64
CA ILE A 329 -12.26 -25.15 -11.03
C ILE A 329 -12.31 -24.97 -12.54
N LYS A 330 -12.85 -23.84 -12.98
CA LYS A 330 -12.75 -23.34 -14.35
C LYS A 330 -11.95 -22.05 -14.33
N ILE A 331 -11.15 -21.82 -15.37
CA ILE A 331 -10.40 -20.57 -15.54
C ILE A 331 -10.69 -19.96 -16.91
N LEU A 332 -10.51 -18.65 -17.00
CA LEU A 332 -10.49 -17.90 -18.23
C LEU A 332 -9.18 -17.08 -18.25
N PRO A 333 -8.16 -17.58 -18.96
CA PRO A 333 -6.92 -16.85 -19.22
C PRO A 333 -7.20 -15.49 -19.88
N GLU A 334 -6.32 -14.51 -19.64
CA GLU A 334 -6.41 -13.22 -20.32
C GLU A 334 -5.99 -13.33 -21.80
N PHE A 335 -6.39 -12.37 -22.63
CA PHE A 335 -5.95 -12.29 -24.02
C PHE A 335 -4.42 -12.40 -24.15
N GLY A 336 -3.96 -13.28 -25.06
CA GLY A 336 -2.54 -13.55 -25.29
C GLY A 336 -1.93 -14.61 -24.36
N TRP A 337 -2.73 -15.24 -23.50
CA TRP A 337 -2.24 -16.24 -22.55
C TRP A 337 -3.04 -17.54 -22.59
N TYR A 338 -2.36 -18.62 -22.22
CA TYR A 338 -2.93 -19.92 -21.88
C TYR A 338 -2.28 -20.40 -20.57
N PHE A 339 -2.68 -21.56 -20.06
CA PHE A 339 -2.04 -22.15 -18.87
C PHE A 339 -1.55 -23.57 -19.15
N ASP A 340 -0.36 -23.88 -18.65
CA ASP A 340 0.12 -25.25 -18.49
C ASP A 340 -0.41 -25.83 -17.18
N LEU A 341 -1.13 -26.95 -17.20
CA LEU A 341 -1.35 -27.83 -16.05
C LEU A 341 -0.13 -28.75 -15.91
N VAL A 342 0.61 -28.61 -14.82
CA VAL A 342 1.82 -29.40 -14.55
C VAL A 342 1.75 -30.11 -13.20
N PRO A 343 2.44 -31.24 -13.03
CA PRO A 343 2.57 -31.88 -11.73
C PRO A 343 3.35 -30.99 -10.76
N ARG A 344 2.96 -31.01 -9.48
CA ARG A 344 3.84 -30.53 -8.42
C ARG A 344 4.92 -31.56 -8.13
N SER A 345 6.08 -31.10 -7.65
CA SER A 345 7.17 -31.99 -7.24
C SER A 345 6.73 -33.04 -6.20
N SER A 346 5.73 -32.73 -5.37
CA SER A 346 5.15 -33.65 -4.39
C SER A 346 4.35 -34.80 -4.98
N LEU A 347 3.90 -34.74 -6.25
CA LEU A 347 3.10 -35.81 -6.88
C LEU A 347 3.82 -37.17 -6.84
N VAL A 348 5.15 -37.16 -6.98
CA VAL A 348 5.97 -38.38 -6.97
C VAL A 348 5.84 -39.19 -5.68
N LYS A 349 5.51 -38.54 -4.55
CA LYS A 349 5.28 -39.20 -3.25
C LYS A 349 4.08 -40.16 -3.27
N TYR A 350 3.18 -39.96 -4.23
CA TYR A 350 2.03 -40.81 -4.45
C TYR A 350 2.25 -41.80 -5.60
N GLY A 351 3.45 -41.89 -6.19
CA GLY A 351 3.72 -42.82 -7.29
C GLY A 351 2.91 -42.57 -8.57
N TYR A 352 2.39 -41.35 -8.74
CA TYR A 352 1.63 -40.95 -9.93
C TYR A 352 2.48 -40.07 -10.85
N MET A 353 2.16 -40.12 -12.14
CA MET A 353 2.59 -39.14 -13.14
C MET A 353 1.37 -38.49 -13.78
N LEU A 354 1.52 -37.24 -14.22
CA LEU A 354 0.52 -36.59 -15.06
C LEU A 354 0.55 -37.25 -16.45
N ALA A 355 -0.55 -37.88 -16.85
CA ALA A 355 -0.57 -38.81 -17.98
C ALA A 355 -0.33 -38.14 -19.34
N ASN A 356 -0.62 -36.84 -19.46
CA ASN A 356 -0.36 -36.03 -20.64
C ASN A 356 0.91 -35.16 -20.51
N SER A 357 1.73 -35.37 -19.47
CA SER A 357 2.95 -34.60 -19.14
C SER A 357 2.72 -33.13 -18.81
N ILE A 358 2.15 -32.36 -19.74
CA ILE A 358 1.70 -30.98 -19.59
C ILE A 358 0.30 -30.89 -20.19
N GLY A 359 -0.68 -30.44 -19.40
CA GLY A 359 -2.02 -30.14 -19.92
C GLY A 359 -2.09 -28.72 -20.43
N ILE A 360 -2.49 -28.53 -21.69
CA ILE A 360 -2.71 -27.19 -22.25
C ILE A 360 -4.15 -26.78 -21.93
N ILE A 361 -4.29 -25.72 -21.13
CA ILE A 361 -5.58 -25.11 -20.81
C ILE A 361 -5.73 -23.87 -21.69
N ASP A 362 -6.34 -24.07 -22.85
CA ASP A 362 -6.63 -23.02 -23.80
C ASP A 362 -7.61 -22.00 -23.23
N ARG A 363 -7.51 -20.77 -23.73
CA ARG A 363 -8.41 -19.70 -23.29
C ARG A 363 -9.88 -19.97 -23.56
N THR A 364 -10.19 -20.68 -24.64
CA THR A 364 -11.55 -21.05 -25.03
C THR A 364 -12.12 -22.20 -24.20
N TYR A 365 -11.29 -22.87 -23.39
CA TYR A 365 -11.73 -23.94 -22.52
C TYR A 365 -12.48 -23.39 -21.30
N THR A 366 -13.78 -23.64 -21.23
CA THR A 366 -14.67 -23.21 -20.12
C THR A 366 -15.17 -24.38 -19.27
N GLY A 367 -14.58 -25.57 -19.48
CA GLY A 367 -14.84 -26.77 -18.69
C GLY A 367 -14.12 -26.75 -17.34
N SER A 368 -14.46 -27.72 -16.48
CA SER A 368 -13.73 -27.95 -15.23
C SER A 368 -12.35 -28.55 -15.54
N ILE A 369 -11.29 -28.02 -14.96
CA ILE A 369 -9.93 -28.53 -15.18
C ILE A 369 -9.85 -29.95 -14.59
N LEU A 370 -9.60 -30.92 -15.46
CA LEU A 370 -9.41 -32.32 -15.09
C LEU A 370 -7.92 -32.65 -15.00
N VAL A 371 -7.60 -33.58 -14.10
CA VAL A 371 -6.23 -34.03 -13.82
C VAL A 371 -6.11 -35.51 -14.18
N PRO A 372 -5.57 -35.84 -15.37
CA PRO A 372 -5.37 -37.23 -15.79
C PRO A 372 -4.08 -37.77 -15.19
N LEU A 373 -4.17 -38.77 -14.31
CA LEU A 373 -3.04 -39.36 -13.61
C LEU A 373 -2.88 -40.83 -13.96
N ILE A 374 -1.63 -41.28 -14.08
CA ILE A 374 -1.28 -42.69 -14.20
C ILE A 374 -0.49 -43.11 -12.97
N LYS A 375 -0.92 -44.19 -12.30
CA LYS A 375 -0.17 -44.80 -11.18
C LYS A 375 0.96 -45.64 -11.75
N VAL A 376 2.20 -45.20 -11.53
CA VAL A 376 3.41 -45.89 -12.00
C VAL A 376 3.93 -46.84 -10.93
N ASP A 377 3.98 -46.38 -9.67
CA ASP A 377 4.33 -47.22 -8.52
C ASP A 377 3.08 -47.53 -7.71
N LYS A 378 2.66 -48.80 -7.70
CA LYS A 378 1.47 -49.27 -6.99
C LYS A 378 1.68 -49.44 -5.49
N SER A 379 2.92 -49.45 -5.00
CA SER A 379 3.23 -49.65 -3.57
C SER A 379 3.01 -48.38 -2.73
N LEU A 380 3.08 -47.20 -3.36
CA LEU A 380 2.90 -45.90 -2.71
C LEU A 380 1.42 -45.58 -2.44
N PRO A 381 1.11 -44.71 -1.46
CA PRO A 381 -0.28 -44.37 -1.11
C PRO A 381 -1.05 -43.73 -2.27
N ASN A 382 -2.38 -43.87 -2.24
CA ASN A 382 -3.28 -43.17 -3.15
C ASN A 382 -3.42 -41.69 -2.78
N ILE A 383 -3.86 -40.90 -3.75
CA ILE A 383 -4.13 -39.48 -3.55
C ILE A 383 -5.40 -39.32 -2.72
N SER A 384 -5.31 -38.53 -1.65
CA SER A 384 -6.47 -38.15 -0.86
C SER A 384 -7.20 -36.98 -1.50
N ARG A 385 -8.53 -36.95 -1.33
CA ARG A 385 -9.34 -35.78 -1.64
C ARG A 385 -8.80 -34.55 -0.90
N GLY A 386 -8.70 -33.42 -1.59
CA GLY A 386 -8.13 -32.19 -1.03
C GLY A 386 -6.62 -32.03 -1.31
N ALA A 387 -5.97 -33.00 -1.95
CA ALA A 387 -4.54 -32.91 -2.22
C ALA A 387 -4.23 -31.83 -3.28
N ARG A 388 -3.17 -31.05 -3.02
CA ARG A 388 -2.59 -30.09 -3.96
C ARG A 388 -1.39 -30.74 -4.63
N ILE A 389 -1.62 -31.45 -5.72
CA ILE A 389 -0.61 -32.27 -6.43
C ILE A 389 -0.32 -31.81 -7.86
N VAL A 390 -1.08 -30.82 -8.34
CA VAL A 390 -0.87 -30.16 -9.63
C VAL A 390 -1.00 -28.65 -9.47
N GLN A 391 -0.45 -27.91 -10.41
CA GLN A 391 -0.50 -26.45 -10.45
C GLN A 391 -0.68 -25.99 -11.90
N ILE A 392 -1.25 -24.79 -12.08
CA ILE A 392 -1.35 -24.14 -13.38
C ILE A 392 -0.31 -23.02 -13.50
N ILE A 393 0.44 -22.98 -14.61
CA ILE A 393 1.47 -21.97 -14.88
C ILE A 393 1.04 -21.15 -16.10
N PRO A 394 0.95 -19.80 -16.00
CA PRO A 394 0.59 -18.97 -17.13
C PRO A 394 1.70 -18.97 -18.19
N ARG A 395 1.29 -19.02 -19.47
CA ARG A 395 2.17 -19.01 -20.64
C ARG A 395 1.65 -18.04 -21.70
N GLN A 396 2.56 -17.37 -22.39
CA GLN A 396 2.22 -16.52 -23.52
C GLN A 396 1.94 -17.33 -24.77
N ILE A 397 0.92 -16.93 -25.52
CA ILE A 397 0.64 -17.46 -26.85
C ILE A 397 1.46 -16.66 -27.87
N ILE A 398 2.26 -17.34 -28.67
CA ILE A 398 2.90 -16.77 -29.86
C ILE A 398 2.08 -17.23 -31.06
N HIS A 399 1.41 -16.29 -31.73
CA HIS A 399 0.70 -16.57 -32.97
C HIS A 399 1.70 -16.56 -34.13
N VAL A 400 1.88 -17.70 -34.77
CA VAL A 400 2.70 -17.86 -35.98
C VAL A 400 1.79 -18.13 -37.18
N GLN A 401 2.14 -17.53 -38.31
CA GLN A 401 1.62 -17.95 -39.62
C GLN A 401 2.53 -19.06 -40.15
N PHE A 402 1.99 -19.97 -40.96
CA PHE A 402 2.75 -21.02 -41.61
C PHE A 402 2.47 -20.99 -43.12
N GLU A 403 3.48 -21.33 -43.91
CA GLU A 403 3.46 -21.35 -45.37
C GLU A 403 3.94 -22.74 -45.84
N GLU A 404 3.23 -23.32 -46.79
CA GLU A 404 3.63 -24.55 -47.46
C GLU A 404 4.70 -24.24 -48.52
N THR A 405 5.77 -25.03 -48.56
CA THR A 405 6.90 -24.84 -49.50
C THR A 405 7.34 -26.20 -50.04
N ASP A 406 7.84 -26.22 -51.27
CA ASP A 406 8.33 -27.44 -51.92
C ASP A 406 9.62 -27.96 -51.26
N GLU A 407 10.46 -27.07 -50.72
CA GLU A 407 11.75 -27.42 -50.10
C GLU A 407 12.07 -26.61 -48.84
N LEU A 408 12.79 -27.22 -47.89
CA LEU A 408 13.40 -26.57 -46.72
C LEU A 408 14.93 -26.47 -46.91
N SER A 409 15.55 -25.47 -46.29
CA SER A 409 17.01 -25.29 -46.36
C SER A 409 17.76 -26.48 -45.75
N ASN A 410 18.82 -26.94 -46.42
CA ASN A 410 19.71 -27.97 -45.88
C ASN A 410 20.36 -27.52 -44.56
N THR A 411 20.39 -28.41 -43.57
CA THR A 411 21.08 -28.19 -42.28
C THR A 411 22.02 -29.36 -42.00
N GLU A 412 23.05 -29.14 -41.17
CA GLU A 412 23.97 -30.20 -40.74
C GLU A 412 23.25 -31.38 -40.08
N ARG A 413 22.14 -31.11 -39.37
CA ARG A 413 21.32 -32.15 -38.74
C ARG A 413 20.50 -32.97 -39.75
N GLY A 414 20.07 -32.37 -40.85
CA GLY A 414 19.25 -33.02 -41.87
C GLY A 414 18.03 -33.74 -41.28
N THR A 415 17.92 -35.04 -41.58
CA THR A 415 16.85 -35.94 -41.12
C THR A 415 17.14 -36.65 -39.77
N GLY A 416 18.24 -36.30 -39.09
CA GLY A 416 18.66 -36.93 -37.83
C GLY A 416 17.76 -36.59 -36.62
N GLY A 417 17.25 -37.62 -35.94
CA GLY A 417 16.45 -37.53 -34.71
C GLY A 417 16.74 -38.68 -33.73
N PHE A 418 16.07 -38.68 -32.57
CA PHE A 418 16.09 -39.80 -31.60
C PHE A 418 17.48 -40.30 -31.16
N GLY A 419 18.39 -39.37 -30.81
CA GLY A 419 19.75 -39.74 -30.37
C GLY A 419 20.81 -39.72 -31.48
N SER A 420 20.52 -39.09 -32.62
CA SER A 420 21.45 -38.95 -33.76
C SER A 420 22.78 -38.23 -33.46
N THR A 421 22.93 -37.63 -32.27
CA THR A 421 24.14 -36.91 -31.83
C THR A 421 25.01 -37.66 -30.81
N SER A 422 24.64 -38.88 -30.40
CA SER A 422 25.44 -39.75 -29.51
C SER A 422 25.78 -41.04 -30.28
N LEU A 423 27.00 -41.28 -30.76
CA LEU A 423 28.19 -41.81 -30.07
C LEU A 423 27.91 -43.03 -29.17
N LYS A 424 28.67 -44.11 -29.42
CA LYS A 424 28.75 -45.39 -28.68
C LYS A 424 28.69 -45.24 -27.16
#